data_AF-A0A966CMA8-F1
#
_entry.id   AF-A0A966CMA8-F1
#
_cell.length_a   1.000
_cell.length_b   1.000
_cell.length_c   1.000
_cell.angle_alpha   90.00
_cell.angle_beta   90.00
_cell.angle_gamma   90.00
#
_symmetry.space_group_name_H-M   'P 1'
#
loop_
_entity.id
_entity.type
_entity.pdbx_description
1 polymer ?
#
loop_
_entity_poly.entity_id
_entity_poly.type
_entity_poly.pdbx_seq_one_letter_code
_entity_poly.pdbx_strand_id
1 'polypeptide(L)'
;RPGAPQYQPQIRVPLESPCADSRVLCRAALSGLQVIFRHGFGYRKAGITLAGIIPRAARPRTLFDDAAAQAKSERLMQAVDAINRRMGSGTVSLLGEGIHQRWAMQRGYLSGGFTTRWDELAEVR
;
A
#
# COMPACT_ATOMS: atom_id res chain seq x y z
N ARG A 1 0.02 10.92 21.51
CA ARG A 1 0.08 11.78 22.70
C ARG A 1 -0.21 10.89 23.91
N PRO A 2 0.53 11.02 25.01
CA PRO A 2 0.21 10.30 26.25
C PRO A 2 -1.26 10.57 26.61
N GLY A 3 -2.05 9.52 26.88
CA GLY A 3 -3.46 9.64 27.28
C GLY A 3 -4.50 9.89 26.17
N ALA A 4 -4.12 9.96 24.90
CA ALA A 4 -5.09 10.06 23.80
C ALA A 4 -5.83 8.72 23.58
N PRO A 5 -7.12 8.74 23.20
CA PRO A 5 -7.89 7.51 22.96
C PRO A 5 -7.25 6.70 21.83
N GLN A 6 -7.11 5.38 22.05
CA GLN A 6 -6.43 4.46 21.14
C GLN A 6 -7.45 3.63 20.37
N TYR A 7 -7.19 3.47 19.07
CA TYR A 7 -8.05 2.68 18.18
C TYR A 7 -7.19 1.97 17.13
N GLN A 8 -7.34 0.65 17.04
CA GLN A 8 -6.53 -0.25 16.22
C GLN A 8 -7.43 -1.27 15.49
N PRO A 9 -8.25 -0.84 14.54
CA PRO A 9 -9.13 -1.75 13.83
C PRO A 9 -8.37 -2.54 12.76
N GLN A 10 -8.92 -3.71 12.42
CA GLN A 10 -8.54 -4.49 11.25
C GLN A 10 -9.80 -5.02 10.56
N ILE A 11 -9.74 -5.17 9.24
CA ILE A 11 -10.83 -5.76 8.45
C ILE A 11 -10.25 -6.61 7.33
N ARG A 12 -11.00 -7.65 6.94
CA ARG A 12 -10.73 -8.44 5.74
C ARG A 12 -11.79 -8.12 4.70
N VAL A 13 -11.35 -7.75 3.50
CA VAL A 13 -12.24 -7.48 2.37
C VAL A 13 -12.05 -8.63 1.36
N PRO A 14 -13.00 -9.56 1.24
CA PRO A 14 -12.90 -10.63 0.26
C PRO A 14 -13.06 -10.07 -1.15
N LEU A 15 -12.30 -10.60 -2.10
CA LEU A 15 -12.46 -10.34 -3.51
C LEU A 15 -13.30 -11.45 -4.13
N GLU A 16 -14.17 -11.11 -5.08
CA GLU A 16 -15.03 -12.07 -5.79
C GLU A 16 -14.21 -13.10 -6.60
N SER A 17 -13.08 -12.64 -7.16
CA SER A 17 -12.13 -13.50 -7.86
C SER A 17 -10.68 -13.05 -7.62
N PRO A 18 -9.70 -13.96 -7.76
CA PRO A 18 -8.29 -13.60 -7.70
C PRO A 18 -7.95 -12.53 -8.73
N CYS A 19 -7.33 -11.43 -8.29
CA CYS A 19 -7.10 -10.25 -9.12
C CYS A 19 -5.68 -9.69 -8.89
N ALA A 20 -5.07 -9.20 -9.97
CA ALA A 20 -3.77 -8.53 -9.97
C ALA A 20 -3.86 -7.07 -10.47
N ASP A 21 -5.06 -6.52 -10.60
CA ASP A 21 -5.28 -5.13 -11.02
C ASP A 21 -5.25 -4.19 -9.81
N SER A 22 -4.25 -3.31 -9.77
CA SER A 22 -4.04 -2.35 -8.69
C SER A 22 -5.28 -1.47 -8.45
N ARG A 23 -6.09 -1.18 -9.47
CA ARG A 23 -7.32 -0.38 -9.31
C ARG A 23 -8.35 -1.10 -8.46
N VAL A 24 -8.52 -2.41 -8.67
CA VAL A 24 -9.47 -3.24 -7.93
C VAL A 24 -8.99 -3.40 -6.49
N LEU A 25 -7.69 -3.67 -6.30
CA LEU A 25 -7.08 -3.81 -4.98
C LEU A 25 -7.18 -2.53 -4.15
N CYS A 26 -6.84 -1.38 -4.74
CA CYS A 26 -6.95 -0.09 -4.06
C CYS A 26 -8.41 0.25 -3.72
N ARG A 27 -9.37 -0.06 -4.61
CA ARG A 27 -10.78 0.15 -4.33
C ARG A 27 -11.27 -0.68 -3.14
N ALA A 28 -10.91 -1.96 -3.09
CA ALA A 28 -11.25 -2.85 -1.98
C ALA A 28 -10.59 -2.41 -0.66
N ALA A 29 -9.34 -1.95 -0.70
CA ALA A 29 -8.66 -1.41 0.47
C ALA A 29 -9.35 -0.14 1.00
N LEU A 30 -9.74 0.78 0.10
CA LEU A 30 -10.45 2.00 0.46
C LEU A 30 -11.86 1.73 1.01
N SER A 31 -12.59 0.76 0.45
CA SER A 31 -13.89 0.38 1.01
C SER A 31 -13.75 -0.22 2.40
N GLY A 32 -12.74 -1.06 2.64
CA GLY A 32 -12.42 -1.56 3.97
C GLY A 32 -12.07 -0.44 4.95
N LEU A 33 -11.25 0.52 4.50
CA LEU A 33 -10.87 1.69 5.29
C LEU A 33 -12.08 2.52 5.69
N GLN A 34 -13.03 2.77 4.79
CA GLN A 34 -14.25 3.52 5.09
C GLN A 34 -15.08 2.89 6.21
N VAL A 35 -15.10 1.56 6.31
CA VAL A 35 -15.84 0.84 7.36
C VAL A 35 -15.16 0.98 8.72
N ILE A 36 -13.83 0.89 8.76
CA ILE A 36 -13.08 0.91 10.01
C ILE A 36 -12.61 2.31 10.42
N PHE A 37 -12.79 3.32 9.59
CA PHE A 37 -12.35 4.67 9.91
C PHE A 37 -13.31 5.31 10.91
N ARG A 38 -12.77 5.81 12.02
CA ARG A 38 -13.48 6.59 13.03
C ARG A 38 -12.82 7.94 13.25
N HIS A 39 -13.62 9.00 13.19
CA HIS A 39 -13.21 10.34 13.59
C HIS A 39 -12.86 10.39 15.09
N GLY A 40 -12.03 11.35 15.49
CA GLY A 40 -11.61 11.55 16.88
C GLY A 40 -10.39 10.72 17.32
N PHE A 41 -9.88 9.83 16.46
CA PHE A 41 -8.67 9.03 16.73
C PHE A 41 -7.50 9.46 15.84
N GLY A 42 -6.29 9.44 16.41
CA GLY A 42 -5.05 9.68 15.68
C GLY A 42 -4.49 8.39 15.09
N TYR A 43 -4.54 8.26 13.76
CA TYR A 43 -3.94 7.13 13.04
C TYR A 43 -2.47 7.43 12.71
N ARG A 44 -1.59 6.44 12.91
CA ARG A 44 -0.14 6.57 12.67
C ARG A 44 0.32 5.84 11.43
N LYS A 45 -0.23 4.65 11.18
CA LYS A 45 0.12 3.79 10.06
C LYS A 45 -1.11 2.96 9.69
N ALA A 46 -1.28 2.72 8.39
CA ALA A 46 -2.13 1.69 7.85
C ALA A 46 -1.25 0.66 7.12
N GLY A 47 -1.67 -0.60 7.13
CA GLY A 47 -1.01 -1.67 6.40
C GLY A 47 -2.04 -2.47 5.61
N ILE A 48 -1.64 -2.96 4.45
CA ILE A 48 -2.46 -3.85 3.61
C ILE A 48 -1.71 -5.18 3.51
N THR A 49 -2.41 -6.27 3.81
CA THR A 49 -1.89 -7.62 3.66
C THR A 49 -2.75 -8.35 2.62
N LEU A 50 -2.11 -8.81 1.55
CA LEU A 50 -2.77 -9.67 0.55
C LEU A 50 -2.68 -11.13 1.02
N ALA A 51 -3.81 -11.82 1.04
CA ALA A 51 -3.91 -13.23 1.40
C ALA A 51 -4.48 -14.03 0.21
N GLY A 52 -4.17 -15.33 0.16
CA GLY A 52 -4.67 -16.20 -0.91
C GLY A 52 -4.03 -15.96 -2.27
N ILE A 53 -2.72 -15.65 -2.28
CA ILE A 53 -1.96 -15.47 -3.53
C ILE A 53 -1.84 -16.83 -4.22
N ILE A 54 -2.23 -16.87 -5.49
CA ILE A 54 -2.15 -18.08 -6.33
C ILE A 54 -1.37 -17.78 -7.60
N PRO A 55 -0.71 -18.79 -8.21
CA PRO A 55 -0.13 -18.64 -9.54
C PRO A 55 -1.19 -18.25 -10.56
N ARG A 56 -0.85 -17.36 -11.52
CA ARG A 56 -1.80 -16.92 -12.56
C ARG A 56 -2.36 -18.09 -13.38
N ALA A 57 -1.55 -19.11 -13.64
CA ALA A 57 -1.97 -20.33 -14.34
C ALA A 57 -2.99 -21.17 -13.57
N ALA A 58 -3.05 -21.03 -12.25
CA ALA A 58 -3.96 -21.74 -11.36
C ALA A 58 -5.25 -20.96 -11.06
N ARG A 59 -5.48 -19.82 -11.75
CA ARG A 59 -6.71 -19.03 -11.55
C ARG A 59 -7.94 -19.86 -11.95
N PRO A 60 -8.88 -20.11 -11.01
CA PRO A 60 -10.12 -20.79 -11.33
C PRO A 60 -10.91 -19.98 -12.35
N ARG A 61 -11.50 -20.67 -13.33
CA ARG A 61 -12.47 -20.06 -14.25
C ARG A 61 -13.86 -20.16 -13.65
N THR A 62 -14.63 -19.08 -13.74
CA THR A 62 -16.04 -19.05 -13.31
C THR A 62 -16.96 -18.93 -14.51
N LEU A 63 -18.22 -19.34 -14.36
CA LEU A 63 -19.25 -19.17 -15.40
C LEU A 63 -19.55 -17.71 -15.74
N PHE A 64 -19.14 -16.78 -14.86
CA PHE A 64 -19.40 -15.36 -14.99
C PHE A 64 -18.13 -14.57 -15.37
N ASP A 65 -17.07 -15.26 -15.80
CA ASP A 65 -15.83 -14.60 -16.21
C ASP A 65 -16.00 -13.83 -17.52
N ASP A 66 -15.72 -12.53 -17.48
CA ASP A 66 -15.56 -11.73 -18.69
C ASP A 66 -14.09 -11.77 -19.16
N ALA A 67 -13.81 -12.70 -20.07
CA ALA A 67 -12.49 -12.89 -20.65
C ALA A 67 -11.95 -11.64 -21.36
N ALA A 68 -12.82 -10.84 -21.98
CA ALA A 68 -12.42 -9.63 -22.69
C ALA A 68 -12.02 -8.52 -21.72
N ALA A 69 -12.79 -8.32 -20.66
CA ALA A 69 -12.46 -7.39 -19.58
C ALA A 69 -11.16 -7.79 -18.88
N GLN A 70 -10.97 -9.08 -18.61
CA GLN A 70 -9.74 -9.59 -18.00
C GLN A 70 -8.52 -9.33 -18.89
N ALA A 71 -8.59 -9.68 -20.19
CA ALA A 71 -7.50 -9.44 -21.12
C ALA A 71 -7.18 -7.94 -21.30
N LYS A 72 -8.19 -7.06 -21.18
CA LYS A 72 -8.00 -5.61 -21.18
C LYS A 72 -7.29 -5.13 -19.91
N SER A 73 -7.71 -5.60 -18.74
CA SER A 73 -7.07 -5.29 -17.45
C SER A 73 -5.61 -5.73 -17.43
N GLU A 74 -5.31 -6.93 -17.91
CA GLU A 74 -3.96 -7.47 -17.94
C GLU A 74 -3.03 -6.66 -18.86
N ARG A 75 -3.48 -6.32 -20.07
CA ARG A 75 -2.72 -5.45 -20.98
C ARG A 75 -2.46 -4.08 -20.37
N LEU A 76 -3.44 -3.52 -19.66
CA LEU A 76 -3.28 -2.24 -18.98
C LEU A 76 -2.22 -2.32 -17.88
N MET A 77 -2.29 -3.33 -17.00
CA MET A 77 -1.30 -3.49 -15.92
C MET A 77 0.10 -3.73 -16.49
N GLN A 78 0.24 -4.53 -17.55
CA GLN A 78 1.52 -4.72 -18.24
C GLN A 78 2.09 -3.42 -18.82
N ALA A 79 1.24 -2.56 -19.39
CA ALA A 79 1.67 -1.28 -19.92
C ALA A 79 2.14 -0.33 -18.80
N VAL A 80 1.40 -0.26 -17.70
CA VAL A 80 1.78 0.53 -16.51
C VAL A 80 3.13 0.04 -15.96
N ASP A 81 3.29 -1.27 -15.79
CA ASP A 81 4.54 -1.86 -15.31
C ASP A 81 5.71 -1.61 -16.27
N ALA A 82 5.48 -1.69 -17.58
CA ALA A 82 6.49 -1.41 -18.57
C ALA A 82 6.97 0.05 -18.51
N ILE A 83 6.05 1.01 -18.33
CA ILE A 83 6.38 2.42 -18.18
C ILE A 83 7.18 2.63 -16.89
N ASN A 84 6.72 2.10 -15.76
CA ASN A 84 7.40 2.22 -14.48
C ASN A 84 8.80 1.57 -14.48
N ARG A 85 8.99 0.46 -15.19
CA ARG A 85 10.33 -0.13 -15.36
C ARG A 85 11.27 0.73 -16.19
N ARG A 86 10.76 1.39 -17.23
CA ARG A 86 11.58 2.18 -18.17
C ARG A 86 11.90 3.58 -17.64
N MET A 87 10.93 4.24 -17.00
CA MET A 87 10.99 5.65 -16.64
C MET A 87 11.25 5.89 -15.14
N GLY A 88 11.25 4.82 -14.34
CA GLY A 88 11.43 4.88 -12.90
C GLY A 88 10.19 4.42 -12.13
N SER A 89 10.42 3.81 -10.97
CA SER A 89 9.32 3.35 -10.11
C SER A 89 8.44 4.53 -9.71
N GLY A 90 7.12 4.40 -9.93
CA GLY A 90 6.15 5.43 -9.58
C GLY A 90 5.99 6.55 -10.62
N THR A 91 6.54 6.41 -11.83
CA THR A 91 6.25 7.36 -12.93
C THR A 91 4.76 7.39 -13.27
N VAL A 92 4.12 6.22 -13.29
CA VAL A 92 2.68 6.06 -13.44
C VAL A 92 2.14 5.40 -12.19
N SER A 93 1.30 6.13 -11.49
CA SER A 93 0.63 5.70 -10.27
C SER A 93 -0.86 6.02 -10.33
N LEU A 94 -1.60 5.44 -9.38
CA LEU A 94 -3.02 5.78 -9.21
C LEU A 94 -3.11 7.20 -8.64
N LEU A 95 -3.99 8.04 -9.21
CA LEU A 95 -4.19 9.40 -8.73
C LEU A 95 -4.53 9.47 -7.22
N GLY A 96 -5.18 8.43 -6.71
CA GLY A 96 -5.50 8.29 -5.28
C GLY A 96 -4.29 8.17 -4.34
N GLU A 97 -3.09 7.90 -4.86
CA GLU A 97 -1.85 7.89 -4.07
C GLU A 97 -1.32 9.31 -3.79
N GLY A 98 -1.79 10.30 -4.54
CA GLY A 98 -1.34 11.69 -4.46
C GLY A 98 -0.11 11.98 -5.33
N ILE A 99 0.00 13.23 -5.79
CA ILE A 99 1.06 13.69 -6.71
C ILE A 99 2.41 13.82 -5.97
N HIS A 100 2.38 14.14 -4.68
CA HIS A 100 3.57 14.30 -3.85
C HIS A 100 3.59 13.26 -2.73
N GLN A 101 4.54 12.33 -2.83
CA GLN A 101 4.86 11.36 -1.78
C GLN A 101 5.50 12.08 -0.60
N ARG A 102 4.67 12.58 0.32
CA ARG A 102 5.13 13.33 1.51
C ARG A 102 5.64 12.43 2.63
N TRP A 103 5.56 11.10 2.45
CA TRP A 103 6.02 10.11 3.42
C TRP A 103 7.54 10.00 3.38
N ALA A 104 8.20 10.61 4.37
CA ALA A 104 9.59 10.38 4.68
C ALA A 104 9.70 9.58 5.98
N MET A 105 10.78 8.80 6.11
CA MET A 105 11.10 8.12 7.36
C MET A 105 11.14 9.14 8.51
N GLN A 106 10.25 8.98 9.50
CA GLN A 106 10.27 9.81 10.70
C GLN A 106 11.47 9.43 11.57
N ARG A 107 12.57 10.15 11.41
CA ARG A 107 13.83 9.99 12.16
C ARG A 107 13.93 10.90 13.39
N GLY A 108 12.85 11.54 13.82
CA GLY A 108 12.86 12.48 14.96
C GLY A 108 13.22 11.87 16.32
N TYR A 109 13.26 10.54 16.41
CA TYR A 109 13.74 9.79 17.58
C TYR A 109 14.93 8.88 17.24
N LEU A 110 15.66 9.16 16.16
CA LEU A 110 16.92 8.44 15.93
C LEU A 110 17.87 8.80 17.09
N SER A 111 18.45 7.78 17.73
CA SER A 111 19.61 8.02 18.60
C SER A 111 20.75 8.61 17.76
N GLY A 112 21.58 9.45 18.37
CA GLY A 112 22.81 9.91 17.73
C GLY A 112 23.62 8.74 17.20
N GLY A 113 24.22 8.88 16.04
CA GLY A 113 25.11 7.93 15.41
C GLY A 113 26.46 7.89 16.11
N PHE A 114 26.47 7.68 17.44
CA PHE A 114 27.64 7.78 18.31
C PHE A 114 28.83 6.91 17.87
N THR A 115 28.59 5.85 17.10
CA THR A 115 29.62 4.93 16.59
C THR A 115 29.83 5.00 15.09
N THR A 116 28.99 5.75 14.36
CA THR A 116 28.96 5.75 12.89
C THR A 116 29.09 7.13 12.26
N ARG A 117 28.98 8.21 13.03
CA ARG A 117 29.13 9.59 12.57
C ARG A 117 29.97 10.37 13.58
N TRP A 118 31.12 10.87 13.12
CA TRP A 118 32.05 11.65 13.95
C TRP A 118 31.39 12.91 14.54
N ASP A 119 30.48 13.55 13.79
CA ASP A 119 29.75 14.76 14.21
C ASP A 119 28.67 14.49 15.29
N GLU A 120 28.40 13.23 15.60
CA GLU A 120 27.37 12.81 16.56
C GLU A 120 27.98 12.03 17.74
N LEU A 121 29.29 12.16 17.99
CA LEU A 121 29.98 11.55 19.13
C LEU A 121 29.47 12.12 20.46
N ALA A 122 29.41 11.27 21.49
CA ALA A 122 29.00 11.70 22.82
C ALA A 122 30.14 12.51 23.49
N GLU A 123 29.85 13.78 23.81
CA GLU A 123 30.76 14.62 24.60
C GLU A 123 30.63 14.27 26.09
N VAL A 124 31.77 13.97 26.73
CA VAL A 124 31.86 13.76 28.18
C VAL A 124 32.17 15.10 28.84
N ARG A 125 31.31 15.53 29.77
CA ARG A 125 31.55 16.68 30.68
C ARG A 125 31.98 16.20 32.05
#